data_AF-A0A4Q7ELR8-F1
#
_entry.id   AF-A0A4Q7ELR8-F1
#
_cell.length_a   1.000
_cell.length_b   1.000
_cell.length_c   1.000
_cell.angle_alpha   90.00
_cell.angle_beta   90.00
_cell.angle_gamma   90.00
#
_symmetry.space_group_name_H-M   'P 1'
#
loop_
_entity.id
_entity.type
_entity.pdbx_description
1 polymer ?
#
loop_
_entity_poly.entity_id
_entity_poly.type
_entity_poly.pdbx_seq_one_letter_code
_entity_poly.pdbx_strand_id
1 'polypeptide(L)'
;MKNEHPKFWSTPTGWAALVLIAAATYFLIFEHGQHVLQFLPYLILLLCPLMHVFMHGSHGKHGHDHSHAPDEKKEESFQELTDKNAAYRDGYIQGLEEGRKESHKKENSDE
;
A
#
# COMPACT_ATOMS: atom_id res chain seq x y z
N MET A 1 43.02 -0.27 16.75
CA MET A 1 43.34 -1.14 15.60
C MET A 1 42.11 -1.21 14.72
N LYS A 2 42.11 -0.41 13.63
CA LYS A 2 40.99 -0.34 12.69
C LYS A 2 41.11 -1.56 11.77
N ASN A 3 40.19 -2.49 11.89
CA ASN A 3 40.14 -3.65 11.00
C ASN A 3 39.50 -3.18 9.69
N GLU A 4 40.31 -2.69 8.77
CA GLU A 4 39.86 -2.42 7.40
C GLU A 4 39.82 -3.77 6.67
N HIS A 5 38.63 -4.37 6.61
CA HIS A 5 38.39 -5.47 5.68
C HIS A 5 38.72 -4.96 4.27
N PRO A 6 39.65 -5.60 3.51
CA PRO A 6 39.90 -5.17 2.15
C PRO A 6 38.57 -5.28 1.40
N LYS A 7 38.05 -4.13 0.96
CA LYS A 7 36.80 -4.09 0.22
C LYS A 7 37.01 -4.99 -0.99
N PHE A 8 36.16 -6.01 -1.12
CA PHE A 8 36.15 -6.96 -2.25
C PHE A 8 36.28 -6.23 -3.61
N TRP A 9 35.78 -5.00 -3.65
CA TRP A 9 35.82 -4.03 -4.75
C TRP A 9 37.21 -3.48 -5.13
N SER A 10 38.26 -3.72 -4.35
CA SER A 10 39.64 -3.30 -4.66
C SER A 10 40.57 -4.50 -4.90
N THR A 11 40.03 -5.71 -4.97
CA THR A 11 40.80 -6.91 -5.33
C THR A 11 40.81 -7.11 -6.84
N PRO A 12 41.87 -7.72 -7.43
CA PRO A 12 41.94 -8.02 -8.86
C PRO A 12 40.74 -8.85 -9.34
N THR A 13 40.24 -9.75 -8.49
CA THR A 13 39.04 -10.56 -8.75
C THR A 13 37.78 -9.71 -8.82
N GLY A 14 37.65 -8.70 -7.97
CA GLY A 14 36.54 -7.73 -8.03
C GLY A 14 36.54 -6.94 -9.33
N TRP A 15 37.71 -6.48 -9.79
CA TRP A 15 37.87 -5.82 -11.09
C TRP A 15 37.57 -6.75 -12.27
N ALA A 16 38.08 -7.98 -12.23
CA ALA A 16 37.78 -8.98 -13.26
C ALA A 16 36.27 -9.27 -13.35
N ALA A 17 35.60 -9.41 -12.20
CA ALA A 17 34.15 -9.60 -12.14
C ALA A 17 33.40 -8.36 -12.70
N LEU A 18 33.82 -7.14 -12.36
CA LEU A 18 33.22 -5.93 -12.90
C LEU A 18 33.37 -5.83 -14.42
N VAL A 19 34.56 -6.13 -14.94
CA VAL A 19 34.82 -6.12 -16.39
C VAL A 19 33.96 -7.18 -17.09
N LEU A 20 33.84 -8.38 -16.51
CA LEU A 20 33.00 -9.44 -17.07
C LEU A 20 31.52 -9.02 -17.10
N ILE A 21 31.01 -8.49 -15.98
CA ILE A 21 29.63 -7.99 -15.90
C ILE A 21 29.41 -6.87 -16.92
N ALA A 22 30.35 -5.93 -17.04
CA ALA A 22 30.27 -4.85 -18.01
C ALA A 22 30.27 -5.37 -19.45
N ALA A 23 31.14 -6.33 -19.78
CA ALA A 23 31.20 -6.96 -21.10
C ALA A 23 29.92 -7.74 -21.43
N ALA A 24 29.41 -8.54 -20.49
CA ALA A 24 28.16 -9.28 -20.66
C ALA A 24 26.96 -8.33 -20.86
N THR A 25 26.89 -7.26 -20.06
CA THR A 25 25.85 -6.23 -20.19
C THR A 25 25.96 -5.50 -21.54
N TYR A 26 27.18 -5.17 -21.97
CA TYR A 26 27.44 -4.53 -23.26
C TYR A 26 26.99 -5.40 -24.42
N PHE A 27 27.37 -6.69 -24.43
CA PHE A 27 26.98 -7.64 -25.45
C PHE A 27 25.46 -7.84 -25.49
N LEU A 28 24.80 -7.93 -24.34
CA LEU A 28 23.35 -8.05 -24.24
C LEU A 28 22.62 -6.82 -24.82
N ILE A 29 23.16 -5.62 -24.64
CA ILE A 29 22.56 -4.38 -25.15
C ILE A 29 22.88 -4.17 -26.64
N PHE A 30 24.08 -4.49 -27.11
CA PHE A 30 24.47 -4.25 -28.51
C PHE A 30 23.97 -5.35 -29.46
N GLU A 31 24.11 -6.62 -29.08
CA GLU A 31 23.72 -7.75 -29.92
C GLU A 31 22.21 -8.02 -29.84
N HIS A 32 21.63 -7.85 -28.64
CA HIS A 32 20.20 -8.10 -28.38
C HIS A 32 19.41 -6.82 -28.06
N GLY A 33 19.95 -5.64 -28.36
CA GLY A 33 19.29 -4.35 -28.11
C GLY A 33 17.89 -4.23 -28.71
N GLN A 34 17.66 -4.85 -29.87
CA GLN A 34 16.33 -4.89 -30.49
C GLN A 34 15.31 -5.67 -29.63
N HIS A 35 15.76 -6.70 -28.92
CA HIS A 35 14.93 -7.38 -27.93
C HIS A 35 14.80 -6.55 -26.66
N VAL A 36 15.85 -5.88 -26.18
CA VAL A 36 15.78 -5.01 -24.99
C VAL A 36 14.76 -3.88 -25.16
N LEU A 37 14.72 -3.23 -26.32
CA LEU A 37 13.71 -2.21 -26.63
C LEU A 37 12.30 -2.80 -26.72
N GLN A 38 12.15 -4.03 -27.21
CA GLN A 38 10.88 -4.73 -27.22
C GLN A 38 10.45 -5.25 -25.84
N PHE A 39 11.41 -5.55 -24.96
CA PHE A 39 11.18 -5.94 -23.57
C PHE A 39 10.92 -4.75 -22.66
N LEU A 40 11.35 -3.54 -23.03
CA LEU A 40 11.12 -2.30 -22.28
C LEU A 40 9.65 -2.08 -21.86
N PRO A 41 8.63 -2.20 -22.75
CA PRO A 41 7.24 -2.09 -22.34
C PRO A 41 6.81 -3.19 -21.35
N TYR A 42 7.28 -4.43 -21.53
CA TYR A 42 7.00 -5.53 -20.60
C TYR A 42 7.67 -5.30 -19.24
N LEU A 43 8.87 -4.71 -19.22
CA LEU A 43 9.60 -4.42 -18.00
C LEU A 43 8.90 -3.33 -17.18
N ILE A 44 8.32 -2.32 -17.84
CA ILE A 44 7.48 -1.29 -17.19
C ILE A 44 6.20 -1.92 -16.61
N LEU A 45 5.53 -2.81 -17.35
CA LEU A 45 4.34 -3.50 -16.86
C LEU A 45 4.64 -4.44 -15.70
N LEU A 46 5.80 -5.12 -15.72
CA LEU A 46 6.26 -6.03 -14.66
C LEU A 46 6.78 -5.26 -13.45
N LEU A 47 7.24 -4.01 -13.63
CA LEU A 47 7.63 -3.14 -12.52
C LEU A 47 6.46 -2.88 -11.56
N CYS A 48 5.23 -2.79 -12.07
CA CYS A 48 4.03 -2.61 -11.25
C CYS A 48 3.77 -3.79 -10.28
N PRO A 49 3.60 -5.05 -10.72
CA PRO A 49 3.45 -6.18 -9.82
C PRO A 49 4.69 -6.41 -8.97
N LEU A 50 5.89 -6.11 -9.47
CA LEU A 50 7.12 -6.18 -8.69
C LEU A 50 7.08 -5.23 -7.50
N MET A 51 6.73 -3.96 -7.72
CA MET A 51 6.53 -2.98 -6.64
C MET A 51 5.43 -3.42 -5.68
N HIS A 52 4.30 -3.88 -6.19
CA HIS A 52 3.20 -4.37 -5.34
C HIS A 52 3.65 -5.52 -4.45
N VAL A 53 4.37 -6.52 -4.97
CA VAL A 53 4.88 -7.66 -4.19
C VAL A 53 5.88 -7.20 -3.13
N PHE A 54 6.78 -6.27 -3.45
CA PHE A 54 7.71 -5.72 -2.48
C PHE A 54 7.06 -4.79 -1.44
N MET A 55 5.92 -4.19 -1.79
CA MET A 55 5.12 -3.35 -0.88
C MET A 55 4.04 -4.15 -0.12
N HIS A 56 3.86 -5.44 -0.42
CA HIS A 56 2.85 -6.29 0.23
C HIS A 56 3.36 -7.02 1.50
N GLY A 57 4.52 -6.58 2.02
CA GLY A 57 5.15 -7.16 3.20
C GLY A 57 5.36 -6.13 4.31
N SER A 58 4.34 -5.93 5.15
CA SER A 58 4.50 -5.46 6.54
C SER A 58 5.12 -4.06 6.77
N HIS A 59 4.25 -3.05 6.89
CA HIS A 59 4.43 -2.01 7.92
C HIS A 59 3.42 -2.24 9.05
N GLY A 60 3.70 -3.23 9.88
CA GLY A 60 3.01 -3.42 11.16
C GLY A 60 3.86 -2.89 12.32
N LYS A 61 3.26 -2.00 13.12
CA LYS A 61 3.58 -1.62 14.52
C LYS A 61 4.65 -0.55 14.80
N HIS A 62 4.22 0.72 14.74
CA HIS A 62 4.43 1.78 15.75
C HIS A 62 3.55 2.97 15.30
N GLY A 63 2.74 3.69 16.06
CA GLY A 63 2.51 3.86 17.48
C GLY A 63 1.85 5.25 17.61
N HIS A 64 0.67 5.30 18.24
CA HIS A 64 -0.05 6.49 18.75
C HIS A 64 -0.52 7.63 17.82
N ASP A 65 -1.79 7.96 18.08
CA ASP A 65 -2.41 9.29 18.11
C ASP A 65 -2.93 9.98 16.82
N HIS A 66 -4.25 10.13 16.85
CA HIS A 66 -5.06 11.24 16.34
C HIS A 66 -5.43 11.32 14.84
N SER A 67 -6.69 10.95 14.62
CA SER A 67 -7.69 11.67 13.82
C SER A 67 -7.59 11.62 12.29
N HIS A 68 -8.74 11.29 11.70
CA HIS A 68 -9.08 11.18 10.27
C HIS A 68 -8.65 9.87 9.61
N ALA A 69 -9.51 8.85 9.75
CA ALA A 69 -9.47 7.66 8.92
C ALA A 69 -9.74 8.05 7.45
N PRO A 70 -8.84 7.73 6.50
CA PRO A 70 -9.20 7.65 5.11
C PRO A 70 -10.02 6.37 4.89
N ASP A 71 -11.02 6.46 4.04
CA ASP A 71 -11.92 5.38 3.62
C ASP A 71 -11.11 4.20 3.06
N GLU A 72 -10.82 3.22 3.91
CA GLU A 72 -10.27 1.93 3.52
C GLU A 72 -11.39 1.12 2.86
N LYS A 73 -11.32 0.95 1.53
CA LYS A 73 -12.12 -0.05 0.81
C LYS A 73 -11.71 -1.46 1.26
N LYS A 74 -12.19 -1.87 2.43
CA LYS A 74 -12.31 -3.26 2.85
C LYS A 74 -13.32 -3.91 1.90
N GLU A 75 -12.97 -5.06 1.33
CA GLU A 75 -13.93 -5.88 0.60
C GLU A 75 -14.88 -6.48 1.64
N GLU A 76 -15.92 -5.72 1.99
CA GLU A 76 -16.89 -6.10 3.02
C GLU A 76 -17.84 -7.15 2.44
N SER A 77 -17.98 -8.28 3.14
CA SER A 77 -18.95 -9.29 2.74
C SER A 77 -20.35 -8.70 2.71
N PHE A 78 -21.20 -9.16 1.79
CA PHE A 78 -22.57 -8.67 1.65
C PHE A 78 -23.37 -8.75 2.96
N GLN A 79 -23.09 -9.77 3.78
CA GLN A 79 -23.66 -9.92 5.12
C GLN A 79 -23.21 -8.79 6.06
N GLU A 80 -21.91 -8.51 6.13
CA GLU A 80 -21.35 -7.46 6.98
C GLU A 80 -21.85 -6.07 6.57
N LEU A 81 -21.99 -5.83 5.26
CA LEU A 81 -22.55 -4.60 4.73
C LEU A 81 -24.05 -4.47 5.08
N THR A 82 -24.81 -5.56 5.02
CA THR A 82 -26.23 -5.58 5.39
C THR A 82 -26.43 -5.26 6.87
N ASP A 83 -25.61 -5.87 7.74
CA ASP A 83 -25.70 -5.68 9.19
C ASP A 83 -25.36 -4.22 9.60
N LYS A 84 -24.36 -3.59 8.97
CA LYS A 84 -24.02 -2.18 9.20
C LYS A 84 -25.13 -1.24 8.76
N ASN A 85 -25.74 -1.49 7.60
CA ASN A 85 -26.86 -0.70 7.11
C ASN A 85 -28.08 -0.80 8.04
N ALA A 86 -28.33 -1.98 8.63
CA ALA A 86 -29.40 -2.17 9.60
C ALA A 86 -29.17 -1.36 10.88
N ALA A 87 -27.96 -1.43 11.46
CA ALA A 87 -27.61 -0.66 12.65
C ALA A 87 -27.70 0.86 12.41
N TYR A 88 -27.27 1.33 11.24
CA TYR A 88 -27.38 2.74 10.86
C TYR A 88 -28.85 3.19 10.76
N ARG A 89 -29.69 2.39 10.10
CA ARG A 89 -31.12 2.64 9.96
C ARG A 89 -31.82 2.73 11.32
N ASP A 90 -31.51 1.81 12.23
CA ASP A 90 -32.14 1.76 13.55
C ASP A 90 -31.76 2.96 14.41
N GLY A 91 -30.47 3.37 14.39
CA GLY A 91 -30.03 4.58 15.07
C GLY A 91 -30.69 5.85 14.54
N TYR A 92 -30.90 5.94 13.22
CA TYR A 92 -31.58 7.08 12.60
C TYR A 92 -33.06 7.17 13.03
N ILE A 93 -33.79 6.05 13.01
CA ILE A 93 -35.19 6.02 13.45
C ILE A 93 -35.30 6.37 14.94
N GLN A 94 -34.42 5.81 15.78
CA GLN A 94 -34.40 6.10 17.21
C GLN A 94 -34.17 7.59 17.47
N GLY A 95 -33.22 8.22 16.77
CA GLY A 95 -32.97 9.66 16.90
C GLY A 95 -34.17 10.53 16.52
N LEU A 96 -34.91 10.16 15.47
CA LEU A 96 -36.14 10.86 15.08
C LEU A 96 -37.27 10.69 16.08
N GLU A 97 -37.41 9.50 16.67
CA GLU A 97 -38.39 9.26 17.72
C GLU A 97 -38.07 10.03 19.00
N GLU A 98 -36.81 10.07 19.41
CA GLU A 98 -36.37 10.82 20.58
C GLU A 98 -36.60 12.32 20.37
N GLY A 99 -36.18 12.86 19.22
CA GLY A 99 -36.43 14.27 18.90
C GLY A 99 -37.93 14.63 18.88
N ARG A 100 -38.80 13.71 18.44
CA ARG A 100 -40.26 13.89 18.48
C ARG A 100 -40.82 13.86 19.91
N LYS A 101 -40.27 13.01 20.78
CA LYS A 101 -40.66 12.98 22.21
C LYS A 101 -40.20 14.25 22.92
N GLU A 102 -39.00 14.73 22.63
CA GLU A 102 -38.47 15.98 23.17
C GLU A 102 -39.30 17.18 22.73
N SER A 103 -39.74 17.24 21.46
CA SER A 103 -40.59 18.33 20.97
C SER A 103 -41.97 18.32 21.64
N HIS A 104 -42.61 17.14 21.76
CA HIS A 104 -43.90 17.02 22.46
C HIS A 104 -43.79 17.34 23.96
N LYS A 105 -42.67 17.00 24.60
CA LYS A 105 -42.44 17.32 26.02
C LYS A 105 -42.30 18.83 26.24
N LYS A 106 -41.62 19.55 25.34
CA LYS A 106 -41.52 21.02 25.40
C LYS A 106 -42.88 21.68 25.23
N GLU A 107 -43.63 21.28 24.20
CA GLU A 107 -44.96 21.82 23.92
C GLU A 107 -45.93 21.69 25.11
N ASN A 108 -45.90 20.54 25.82
CA ASN A 108 -46.73 20.30 27.01
C ASN A 108 -46.17 20.91 28.31
N SER A 109 -44.93 21.43 28.31
CA SER A 109 -44.37 22.15 29.47
C SER A 109 -44.51 23.66 29.35
N ASP A 110 -44.87 24.17 28.16
CA ASP A 110 -45.05 25.58 27.84
C ASP A 110 -46.54 26.04 27.90
N GLU A 111 -47.47 25.14 28.23
CA GLU A 111 -48.91 25.39 28.48
C GLU A 111 -49.28 25.22 29.97
#